data_AF-A0A2S7XU94-F1
#
_entry.id   AF-A0A2S7XU94-F1
#
_cell.length_a   1.000
_cell.length_b   1.000
_cell.length_c   1.000
_cell.angle_alpha   90.00
_cell.angle_beta   90.00
_cell.angle_gamma   90.00
#
_symmetry.space_group_name_H-M   'P 1'
#
loop_
_entity.id
_entity.type
_entity.pdbx_description
1 polymer ?
#
loop_
_entity_poly.entity_id
_entity_poly.type
_entity_poly.pdbx_seq_one_letter_code
_entity_poly.pdbx_strand_id
1 'polypeptide(L)'
;MWAKCSEGQTGTNCTGTATGMNWSAALTAANNSNLGGYNDWRLPNFKELQALVDYSRNIPAINTSYFPNTPSSWFWSGSPFTVYANGAWYVGFENGYTYHKLRKDYSHVRLVRSGAAVVNSSFELTVSKAGSGNGTVTSSDGRINCDPTCWSFSTGFSGGAIVNLIASADSNSVFTGWSGGGCSGTGSCTVTMNAAQIVTANFAPASYSLSINKSGNGLIYSDDYKINCGSTCSADFNSGIIVNLNTTPDAGYIFSNWSNGCTGSARVQF
;
A
#
# COMPACT_ATOMS: atom_id res chain seq x y z
N MET A 1 -0.03 9.18 -24.31
CA MET A 1 -1.19 9.81 -25.00
C MET A 1 -1.15 11.31 -24.76
N TRP A 2 -1.41 12.13 -25.78
CA TRP A 2 -1.32 13.59 -25.69
C TRP A 2 -2.70 14.24 -25.56
N ALA A 3 -2.77 15.37 -24.86
CA ALA A 3 -3.93 16.24 -24.89
C ALA A 3 -4.06 16.82 -26.30
N LYS A 4 -5.24 16.70 -26.90
CA LYS A 4 -5.52 17.21 -28.24
C LYS A 4 -5.42 18.74 -28.29
N CYS A 5 -5.84 19.42 -27.24
CA CYS A 5 -5.84 20.87 -27.15
C CYS A 5 -4.75 21.40 -26.21
N SER A 6 -4.32 22.63 -26.46
CA SER A 6 -3.47 23.35 -25.50
C SER A 6 -4.33 23.74 -24.29
N GLU A 7 -3.73 23.90 -23.12
CA GLU A 7 -4.45 24.36 -21.94
C GLU A 7 -5.17 25.69 -22.22
N GLY A 8 -6.45 25.78 -21.83
CA GLY A 8 -7.34 26.92 -22.14
C GLY A 8 -8.18 26.76 -23.41
N GLN A 9 -7.88 25.78 -24.28
CA GLN A 9 -8.69 25.45 -25.45
C GLN A 9 -9.56 24.22 -25.18
N THR A 10 -10.71 24.12 -25.85
CA THR A 10 -11.65 22.99 -25.67
C THR A 10 -12.31 22.54 -26.98
N GLY A 11 -13.03 21.42 -26.92
CA GLY A 11 -13.74 20.85 -28.06
C GLY A 11 -12.85 20.05 -29.01
N THR A 12 -13.44 19.50 -30.06
CA THR A 12 -12.76 18.64 -31.04
C THR A 12 -11.76 19.39 -31.92
N ASN A 13 -11.98 20.69 -32.10
CA ASN A 13 -11.15 21.58 -32.92
C ASN A 13 -10.31 22.56 -32.08
N CYS A 14 -10.22 22.37 -30.76
CA CYS A 14 -9.43 23.24 -29.87
C CYS A 14 -9.73 24.73 -30.03
N THR A 15 -11.02 25.06 -30.00
CA THR A 15 -11.51 26.43 -30.06
C THR A 15 -11.25 27.15 -28.73
N GLY A 16 -11.18 28.49 -28.78
CA GLY A 16 -10.86 29.33 -27.63
C GLY A 16 -9.39 29.74 -27.59
N THR A 17 -9.01 30.42 -26.51
CA THR A 17 -7.66 31.00 -26.35
C THR A 17 -6.80 30.09 -25.48
N ALA A 18 -5.67 29.64 -26.02
CA ALA A 18 -4.68 28.93 -25.22
C ALA A 18 -4.14 29.85 -24.12
N THR A 19 -4.23 29.38 -22.87
CA THR A 19 -3.83 30.17 -21.71
C THR A 19 -2.32 30.15 -21.59
N GLY A 20 -1.72 31.33 -21.41
CA GLY A 20 -0.31 31.44 -21.03
C GLY A 20 -0.16 31.27 -19.52
N MET A 21 0.81 30.47 -19.08
CA MET A 21 1.07 30.22 -17.66
C MET A 21 2.57 30.30 -17.36
N ASN A 22 2.91 30.69 -16.13
CA ASN A 22 4.26 30.51 -15.63
C ASN A 22 4.54 29.02 -15.35
N TRP A 23 5.81 28.64 -15.18
CA TRP A 23 6.20 27.23 -15.12
C TRP A 23 5.61 26.49 -13.92
N SER A 24 5.47 27.17 -12.77
CA SER A 24 4.83 26.57 -11.59
C SER A 24 3.33 26.35 -11.81
N ALA A 25 2.63 27.32 -12.40
CA ALA A 25 1.22 27.19 -12.73
C ALA A 25 0.99 26.10 -13.79
N ALA A 26 1.89 25.96 -14.76
CA ALA A 26 1.85 24.89 -15.76
C ALA A 26 1.96 23.49 -15.11
N LEU A 27 2.87 23.30 -14.16
CA LEU A 27 2.99 22.04 -13.41
C LEU A 27 1.74 21.75 -12.59
N THR A 28 1.20 22.75 -11.88
CA THR A 28 -0.03 22.61 -11.10
C THR A 28 -1.23 22.28 -11.98
N ALA A 29 -1.41 23.00 -13.10
CA ALA A 29 -2.50 22.75 -14.05
C ALA A 29 -2.43 21.33 -14.62
N ALA A 30 -1.22 20.87 -14.94
CA ALA A 30 -1.02 19.51 -15.42
C ALA A 30 -1.42 18.45 -14.38
N ASN A 31 -0.91 18.57 -13.15
CA ASN A 31 -1.14 17.60 -12.08
C ASN A 31 -2.61 17.57 -11.59
N ASN A 32 -3.33 18.68 -11.75
CA ASN A 32 -4.74 18.79 -11.35
C ASN A 32 -5.72 18.51 -12.50
N SER A 33 -5.22 18.20 -13.70
CA SER A 33 -6.08 17.97 -14.86
C SER A 33 -6.84 16.66 -14.73
N ASN A 34 -8.14 16.70 -15.02
CA ASN A 34 -8.99 15.52 -15.17
C ASN A 34 -9.51 15.37 -16.62
N LEU A 35 -8.72 15.85 -17.59
CA LEU A 35 -9.12 15.88 -19.00
C LEU A 35 -9.44 14.45 -19.48
N GLY A 36 -10.66 14.26 -19.98
CA GLY A 36 -11.12 12.95 -20.46
C GLY A 36 -11.26 11.89 -19.36
N GLY A 37 -11.40 12.28 -18.09
CA GLY A 37 -11.54 11.35 -16.95
C GLY A 37 -10.22 10.75 -16.45
N TYR A 38 -9.10 11.28 -16.92
CA TYR A 38 -7.76 10.82 -16.61
C TYR A 38 -7.06 11.78 -15.63
N ASN A 39 -6.37 11.25 -14.61
CA ASN A 39 -5.74 12.03 -13.53
C ASN A 39 -4.20 11.90 -13.47
N ASP A 40 -3.55 11.37 -14.51
CA ASP A 40 -2.08 11.18 -14.57
C ASP A 40 -1.40 12.13 -15.59
N TRP A 41 -2.10 13.20 -15.94
CA TRP A 41 -1.60 14.21 -16.84
C TRP A 41 -0.38 14.90 -16.24
N ARG A 42 0.58 15.22 -17.09
CA ARG A 42 1.78 15.96 -16.71
C ARG A 42 2.24 16.88 -17.81
N LEU A 43 3.12 17.79 -17.45
CA LEU A 43 3.90 18.54 -18.42
C LEU A 43 4.89 17.55 -19.12
N PRO A 44 5.01 17.58 -20.45
CA PRO A 44 5.94 16.71 -21.17
C PRO A 44 7.37 17.08 -20.86
N ASN A 45 8.28 16.11 -20.84
CA ASN A 45 9.70 16.45 -20.81
C ASN A 45 10.12 17.09 -22.14
N PHE A 46 11.29 17.73 -22.16
CA PHE A 46 11.77 18.47 -23.33
C PHE A 46 11.81 17.62 -24.60
N LYS A 47 12.29 16.37 -24.52
CA LYS A 47 12.40 15.47 -25.68
C LYS A 47 11.03 15.05 -26.20
N GLU A 48 10.08 14.78 -25.30
CA GLU A 48 8.70 14.45 -25.68
C GLU A 48 8.03 15.61 -26.41
N LEU A 49 8.18 16.83 -25.90
CA LEU A 49 7.59 18.01 -26.53
C LEU A 49 8.24 18.31 -27.88
N GLN A 50 9.57 18.19 -27.96
CA GLN A 50 10.31 18.36 -29.21
C GLN A 50 9.91 17.31 -30.26
N ALA A 51 9.55 16.08 -29.84
CA ALA A 51 9.11 15.03 -30.75
C ALA A 51 7.76 15.32 -31.43
N LEU A 52 6.99 16.33 -30.97
CA LEU A 52 5.79 16.80 -31.67
C LEU A 52 6.10 17.71 -32.86
N VAL A 53 7.33 18.23 -32.96
CA VAL A 53 7.71 19.16 -34.03
C VAL A 53 7.70 18.43 -35.36
N ASP A 54 6.94 18.98 -36.32
CA ASP A 54 6.96 18.58 -37.71
C ASP A 54 7.78 19.59 -38.51
N TYR A 55 9.06 19.26 -38.77
CA TYR A 55 10.00 20.14 -39.47
C TYR A 55 9.66 20.35 -40.95
N SER A 56 8.70 19.61 -41.52
CA SER A 56 8.21 19.90 -42.88
C SER A 56 7.14 20.99 -42.89
N ARG A 57 6.75 21.53 -41.73
CA ARG A 57 5.72 22.56 -41.59
C ARG A 57 6.28 23.78 -40.86
N ASN A 58 5.66 24.92 -41.09
CA ASN A 58 5.90 26.17 -40.37
C ASN A 58 4.56 26.85 -40.05
N ILE A 59 4.49 27.53 -38.90
CA ILE A 59 3.35 28.37 -38.49
C ILE A 59 1.98 27.62 -38.54
N PRO A 60 1.76 26.57 -37.73
CA PRO A 60 2.69 25.97 -36.77
C PRO A 60 3.41 24.70 -37.30
N ALA A 61 4.65 24.49 -36.83
CA ALA A 61 5.50 23.32 -37.06
C ALA A 61 5.05 22.09 -36.25
N ILE A 62 3.79 21.67 -36.42
CA ILE A 62 3.18 20.51 -35.75
C ILE A 62 2.10 19.90 -36.65
N ASN A 63 1.78 18.63 -36.44
CA ASN A 63 0.67 17.99 -37.15
C ASN A 63 -0.70 18.56 -36.73
N THR A 64 -1.20 19.53 -37.49
CA THR A 64 -2.46 20.25 -37.23
C THR A 64 -3.71 19.39 -37.40
N SER A 65 -3.63 18.22 -38.03
CA SER A 65 -4.77 17.28 -38.10
C SER A 65 -5.00 16.60 -36.75
N TYR A 66 -3.92 16.32 -36.00
CA TYR A 66 -4.01 15.77 -34.65
C TYR A 66 -4.09 16.86 -33.56
N PHE A 67 -3.42 17.99 -33.78
CA PHE A 67 -3.33 19.12 -32.84
C PHE A 67 -3.89 20.40 -33.48
N PRO A 68 -5.22 20.46 -33.74
CA PRO A 68 -5.83 21.60 -34.40
C PRO A 68 -5.68 22.88 -33.56
N ASN A 69 -5.63 24.03 -34.23
CA ASN A 69 -5.54 25.35 -33.61
C ASN A 69 -4.44 25.48 -32.53
N THR A 70 -3.33 24.76 -32.70
CA THR A 70 -2.14 24.95 -31.84
C THR A 70 -1.59 26.36 -32.06
N PRO A 71 -1.44 27.19 -31.00
CA PRO A 71 -0.72 28.45 -31.09
C PRO A 71 0.63 28.28 -31.77
N SER A 72 0.91 29.08 -32.80
CA SER A 72 2.25 29.25 -33.35
C SER A 72 3.07 30.08 -32.36
N SER A 73 3.50 29.44 -31.26
CA SER A 73 4.16 30.07 -30.13
C SER A 73 4.98 29.05 -29.31
N TRP A 74 5.53 29.49 -28.18
CA TRP A 74 6.39 28.71 -27.29
C TRP A 74 5.58 27.91 -26.26
N PHE A 75 5.98 26.65 -26.08
CA PHE A 75 5.34 25.71 -25.16
C PHE A 75 6.33 25.22 -24.11
N TRP A 76 5.92 25.29 -22.85
CA TRP A 76 6.70 24.78 -21.73
C TRP A 76 6.90 23.28 -21.80
N SER A 77 8.12 22.84 -21.51
CA SER A 77 8.39 21.48 -21.06
C SER A 77 8.57 21.43 -19.54
N GLY A 78 8.40 20.25 -18.93
CA GLY A 78 8.71 19.96 -17.54
C GLY A 78 10.20 19.78 -17.25
N SER A 79 11.08 19.97 -18.23
CA SER A 79 12.52 19.82 -18.05
C SER A 79 13.16 21.13 -17.56
N PRO A 80 13.83 21.15 -16.40
CA PRO A 80 14.57 22.32 -15.95
C PRO A 80 15.77 22.59 -16.86
N PHE A 81 16.13 23.86 -17.03
CA PHE A 81 17.38 24.24 -17.69
C PHE A 81 18.48 24.35 -16.63
N THR A 82 19.40 23.38 -16.56
CA THR A 82 20.34 23.25 -15.44
C THR A 82 21.42 24.33 -15.40
N VAL A 83 21.68 25.03 -16.51
CA VAL A 83 22.67 26.13 -16.58
C VAL A 83 22.17 27.38 -15.84
N TYR A 84 20.85 27.62 -15.83
CA TYR A 84 20.24 28.70 -15.06
C TYR A 84 19.20 28.11 -14.10
N ALA A 85 19.47 28.14 -12.78
CA ALA A 85 18.64 27.48 -11.77
C ALA A 85 17.13 27.82 -11.86
N ASN A 86 16.80 29.04 -12.31
CA ASN A 86 15.44 29.53 -12.50
C ASN A 86 14.91 29.37 -13.93
N GLY A 87 15.57 28.59 -14.77
CA GLY A 87 15.23 28.36 -16.17
C GLY A 87 14.50 27.04 -16.38
N ALA A 88 13.72 26.98 -17.46
CA ALA A 88 13.11 25.75 -17.97
C ALA A 88 13.19 25.73 -19.51
N TRP A 89 13.26 24.52 -20.06
CA TRP A 89 13.24 24.32 -21.51
C TRP A 89 11.84 24.48 -22.08
N TYR A 90 11.78 24.99 -23.30
CA TYR A 90 10.56 25.08 -24.10
C TYR A 90 10.82 24.88 -25.59
N VAL A 91 9.74 24.62 -26.33
CA VAL A 91 9.76 24.35 -27.76
C VAL A 91 8.81 25.33 -28.45
N GLY A 92 9.28 26.02 -29.48
CA GLY A 92 8.53 26.95 -30.32
C GLY A 92 7.89 26.20 -31.48
N PHE A 93 6.56 26.17 -31.54
CA PHE A 93 5.85 25.58 -32.68
C PHE A 93 5.71 26.56 -33.85
N GLU A 94 6.35 27.74 -33.85
CA GLU A 94 6.48 28.55 -35.05
C GLU A 94 7.31 27.83 -36.13
N ASN A 95 8.42 27.22 -35.71
CA ASN A 95 9.45 26.66 -36.59
C ASN A 95 10.21 25.46 -36.00
N GLY A 96 9.85 24.99 -34.80
CA GLY A 96 10.49 23.86 -34.15
C GLY A 96 11.73 24.18 -33.32
N TYR A 97 12.01 25.47 -33.07
CA TYR A 97 13.14 25.87 -32.26
C TYR A 97 13.00 25.48 -30.79
N THR A 98 14.15 25.26 -30.17
CA THR A 98 14.26 24.89 -28.77
C THR A 98 15.10 25.93 -28.05
N TYR A 99 14.64 26.41 -26.90
CA TYR A 99 15.35 27.43 -26.14
C TYR A 99 15.05 27.28 -24.64
N HIS A 100 15.45 28.23 -23.79
CA HIS A 100 15.04 28.28 -22.39
C HIS A 100 14.48 29.67 -21.99
N LYS A 101 13.58 29.71 -21.00
CA LYS A 101 13.11 30.97 -20.36
C LYS A 101 13.18 30.86 -18.85
N LEU A 102 13.09 32.03 -18.20
CA LEU A 102 12.86 32.09 -16.76
C LEU A 102 11.48 31.53 -16.40
N ARG A 103 11.43 30.69 -15.37
CA ARG A 103 10.22 30.00 -14.88
C ARG A 103 9.09 30.95 -14.45
N LYS A 104 9.40 32.23 -14.19
CA LYS A 104 8.43 33.28 -13.86
C LYS A 104 7.64 33.80 -15.06
N ASP A 105 8.17 33.62 -16.27
CA ASP A 105 7.55 34.12 -17.48
C ASP A 105 6.46 33.18 -17.99
N TYR A 106 5.65 33.67 -18.91
CA TYR A 106 4.48 32.94 -19.42
C TYR A 106 4.79 32.26 -20.76
N SER A 107 4.26 31.03 -20.93
CA SER A 107 4.27 30.23 -22.15
C SER A 107 3.04 29.32 -22.18
N HIS A 108 2.73 28.71 -23.32
CA HIS A 108 1.62 27.77 -23.46
C HIS A 108 1.98 26.37 -22.93
N VAL A 109 0.95 25.55 -22.73
CA VAL A 109 1.08 24.21 -22.18
C VAL A 109 0.26 23.23 -23.01
N ARG A 110 0.83 22.05 -23.25
CA ARG A 110 0.14 20.90 -23.79
C ARG A 110 0.48 19.69 -22.94
N LEU A 111 -0.54 19.04 -22.41
CA LEU A 111 -0.35 17.94 -21.48
C LEU A 111 -0.06 16.63 -22.23
N VAL A 112 0.72 15.78 -21.58
CA VAL A 112 0.90 14.39 -21.98
C VAL A 112 0.51 13.52 -20.79
N ARG A 113 -0.24 12.44 -21.03
CA ARG A 113 -0.44 11.38 -20.04
C ARG A 113 0.93 10.81 -19.73
N SER A 114 1.21 10.54 -18.47
CA SER A 114 2.37 9.74 -18.09
C SER A 114 2.26 8.37 -18.77
N GLY A 115 2.93 8.18 -19.90
CA GLY A 115 3.15 6.85 -20.46
C GLY A 115 3.74 5.98 -19.35
N ALA A 116 3.40 4.69 -19.32
CA ALA A 116 3.80 3.74 -18.28
C ALA A 116 5.34 3.52 -18.21
N ALA A 117 6.05 4.56 -17.81
CA ALA A 117 7.46 4.62 -17.48
C ALA A 117 7.60 5.76 -16.48
N VAL A 118 6.98 5.56 -15.32
CA VAL A 118 7.18 6.43 -14.18
C VAL A 118 8.57 6.08 -13.63
N VAL A 119 9.50 7.04 -13.64
CA VAL A 119 10.36 7.18 -12.47
C VAL A 119 9.52 7.80 -11.36
N ASN A 120 8.46 7.09 -10.96
CA ASN A 120 7.93 7.25 -9.62
C ASN A 120 9.11 6.79 -8.76
N SER A 121 9.51 7.58 -7.79
CA SER A 121 10.23 7.04 -6.65
C SER A 121 9.39 5.88 -6.12
N SER A 122 9.74 4.67 -6.55
CA SER A 122 9.12 3.44 -6.11
C SER A 122 9.71 3.17 -4.75
N PHE A 123 8.86 3.17 -3.73
CA PHE A 123 9.24 2.81 -2.39
C PHE A 123 8.82 1.37 -2.13
N GLU A 124 9.74 0.61 -1.56
CA GLU A 124 9.46 -0.75 -1.14
C GLU A 124 8.62 -0.73 0.14
N LEU A 125 7.47 -1.40 0.11
CA LEU A 125 6.72 -1.72 1.31
C LEU A 125 6.99 -3.18 1.65
N THR A 126 7.58 -3.41 2.82
CA THR A 126 7.79 -4.74 3.37
C THR A 126 6.74 -5.00 4.44
N VAL A 127 5.99 -6.07 4.27
CA VAL A 127 5.10 -6.60 5.29
C VAL A 127 5.75 -7.82 5.92
N SER A 128 5.85 -7.85 7.24
CA SER A 128 6.34 -8.98 8.02
C SER A 128 5.27 -9.51 8.96
N LYS A 129 5.35 -10.80 9.28
CA LYS A 129 4.59 -11.42 10.37
C LYS A 129 5.49 -11.64 11.58
N ALA A 130 4.91 -11.57 12.77
CA ALA A 130 5.60 -11.81 14.03
C ALA A 130 4.69 -12.49 15.05
N GLY A 131 5.31 -13.14 16.04
CA GLY A 131 4.63 -13.91 17.09
C GLY A 131 4.55 -15.40 16.78
N SER A 132 3.90 -16.17 17.65
CA SER A 132 3.76 -17.62 17.52
C SER A 132 2.40 -18.06 16.95
N GLY A 133 1.49 -17.12 16.71
CA GLY A 133 0.28 -17.36 15.95
C GLY A 133 0.52 -17.27 14.44
N ASN A 134 -0.44 -17.76 13.65
CA ASN A 134 -0.44 -17.71 12.20
C ASN A 134 -1.61 -16.88 11.67
N GLY A 135 -1.47 -16.47 10.42
CA GLY A 135 -2.48 -15.71 9.70
C GLY A 135 -1.98 -15.19 8.38
N THR A 136 -2.85 -14.47 7.69
CA THR A 136 -2.59 -13.87 6.39
C THR A 136 -2.56 -12.35 6.47
N VAL A 137 -1.75 -11.72 5.63
CA VAL A 137 -1.79 -10.27 5.41
C VAL A 137 -2.00 -9.98 3.93
N THR A 138 -3.02 -9.20 3.62
CA THR A 138 -3.36 -8.79 2.25
C THR A 138 -3.52 -7.29 2.14
N SER A 139 -3.30 -6.74 0.95
CA SER A 139 -3.71 -5.36 0.63
C SER A 139 -5.04 -5.31 -0.13
N SER A 140 -5.77 -4.20 0.01
CA SER A 140 -7.04 -3.98 -0.69
C SER A 140 -6.93 -3.98 -2.22
N ASP A 141 -5.76 -3.67 -2.76
CA ASP A 141 -5.45 -3.69 -4.19
C ASP A 141 -4.91 -5.05 -4.68
N GLY A 142 -4.81 -6.05 -3.79
CA GLY A 142 -4.37 -7.41 -4.09
C GLY A 142 -2.87 -7.56 -4.38
N ARG A 143 -2.08 -6.48 -4.30
CA ARG A 143 -0.65 -6.50 -4.63
C ARG A 143 0.21 -7.13 -3.53
N ILE A 144 -0.28 -7.12 -2.30
CA ILE A 144 0.30 -7.85 -1.17
C ILE A 144 -0.60 -9.03 -0.86
N ASN A 145 -0.01 -10.22 -0.86
CA ASN A 145 -0.65 -11.45 -0.42
C ASN A 145 0.38 -12.33 0.30
N CYS A 146 0.53 -12.11 1.61
CA CYS A 146 1.37 -12.93 2.46
C CYS A 146 0.50 -14.00 3.11
N ASP A 147 0.47 -15.18 2.48
CA ASP A 147 -0.25 -16.37 2.92
C ASP A 147 0.26 -16.87 4.31
N PRO A 148 -0.37 -17.90 4.93
CA PRO A 148 0.03 -18.35 6.26
C PRO A 148 1.50 -18.77 6.39
N THR A 149 2.12 -19.27 5.33
CA THR A 149 3.53 -19.72 5.31
C THR A 149 4.54 -18.61 5.04
N CYS A 150 4.09 -17.50 4.45
CA CYS A 150 4.92 -16.32 4.20
C CYS A 150 5.33 -15.65 5.52
N TRP A 151 6.62 -15.38 5.76
CA TRP A 151 7.06 -14.62 6.94
C TRP A 151 7.27 -13.14 6.64
N SER A 152 7.69 -12.83 5.41
CA SER A 152 7.75 -11.47 4.89
C SER A 152 7.44 -11.43 3.40
N PHE A 153 6.79 -10.36 2.95
CA PHE A 153 6.52 -10.08 1.55
C PHE A 153 6.85 -8.62 1.27
N SER A 154 7.55 -8.33 0.17
CA SER A 154 7.82 -6.95 -0.24
C SER A 154 7.43 -6.69 -1.68
N THR A 155 6.93 -5.49 -1.95
CA THR A 155 6.62 -5.04 -3.30
C THR A 155 6.74 -3.52 -3.41
N GLY A 156 6.97 -3.04 -4.63
CA GLY A 156 7.18 -1.63 -4.93
C GLY A 156 5.86 -0.88 -5.14
N PHE A 157 5.74 0.27 -4.47
CA PHE A 157 4.63 1.20 -4.65
C PHE A 157 5.14 2.58 -5.07
N SER A 158 4.38 3.27 -5.90
CA SER A 158 4.68 4.65 -6.27
C SER A 158 4.62 5.58 -5.06
N GLY A 159 5.49 6.59 -5.02
CA GLY A 159 5.38 7.69 -4.06
C GLY A 159 3.98 8.31 -4.04
N GLY A 160 3.45 8.55 -2.83
CA GLY A 160 2.10 9.04 -2.58
C GLY A 160 1.00 7.96 -2.65
N ALA A 161 1.32 6.71 -3.00
CA ALA A 161 0.33 5.63 -2.97
C ALA A 161 -0.19 5.39 -1.54
N ILE A 162 -1.48 5.12 -1.43
CA ILE A 162 -2.14 4.75 -0.18
C ILE A 162 -2.46 3.25 -0.27
N VAL A 163 -1.92 2.47 0.65
CA VAL A 163 -2.06 1.01 0.72
C VAL A 163 -2.84 0.66 1.97
N ASN A 164 -3.98 -0.03 1.84
CA ASN A 164 -4.76 -0.50 2.97
C ASN A 164 -4.50 -2.00 3.21
N LEU A 165 -3.89 -2.31 4.34
CA LEU A 165 -3.52 -3.65 4.79
C LEU A 165 -4.60 -4.22 5.71
N ILE A 166 -4.90 -5.50 5.50
CA ILE A 166 -5.87 -6.28 6.25
C ILE A 166 -5.15 -7.53 6.73
N ALA A 167 -5.26 -7.82 8.02
CA ALA A 167 -4.77 -9.04 8.63
C ALA A 167 -5.95 -9.94 8.99
N SER A 168 -5.80 -11.24 8.76
CA SER A 168 -6.76 -12.26 9.18
C SER A 168 -6.00 -13.35 9.90
N ALA A 169 -6.43 -13.71 11.12
CA ALA A 169 -5.81 -14.77 11.88
C ALA A 169 -6.40 -16.13 11.49
N ASP A 170 -5.56 -17.16 11.51
CA ASP A 170 -6.01 -18.54 11.30
C ASP A 170 -6.85 -19.03 12.50
N SER A 171 -7.56 -20.15 12.33
CA SER A 171 -8.53 -20.66 13.32
C SER A 171 -7.99 -20.89 14.74
N ASN A 172 -6.67 -21.07 14.88
CA ASN A 172 -5.98 -21.30 16.15
C ASN A 172 -5.14 -20.09 16.60
N SER A 173 -5.40 -18.93 16.03
CA SER A 173 -4.61 -17.72 16.25
C SER A 173 -5.51 -16.49 16.37
N VAL A 174 -4.92 -15.43 16.91
CA VAL A 174 -5.56 -14.14 17.12
C VAL A 174 -4.62 -13.08 16.58
N PHE A 175 -5.17 -12.16 15.80
CA PHE A 175 -4.45 -10.97 15.35
C PHE A 175 -4.39 -9.98 16.50
N THR A 176 -3.19 -9.74 17.04
CA THR A 176 -2.99 -8.89 18.22
C THR A 176 -2.71 -7.43 17.87
N GLY A 177 -2.36 -7.16 16.61
CA GLY A 177 -2.32 -5.80 16.07
C GLY A 177 -1.13 -5.53 15.15
N TRP A 178 -1.11 -4.31 14.62
CA TRP A 178 -0.03 -3.81 13.76
C TRP A 178 1.09 -3.13 14.55
N SER A 179 2.29 -3.16 13.99
CA SER A 179 3.41 -2.31 14.42
C SER A 179 4.26 -1.88 13.22
N GLY A 180 4.88 -0.69 13.29
CA GLY A 180 5.70 -0.15 12.19
C GLY A 180 4.88 0.52 11.08
N GLY A 181 5.56 1.27 10.21
CA GLY A 181 4.95 1.98 9.06
C GLY A 181 3.80 2.92 9.41
N GLY A 182 3.77 3.43 10.64
CA GLY A 182 2.67 4.29 11.14
C GLY A 182 1.41 3.54 11.56
N CYS A 183 1.39 2.21 11.49
CA CYS A 183 0.24 1.40 11.87
C CYS A 183 0.30 0.90 13.31
N SER A 184 -0.86 0.89 13.96
CA SER A 184 -1.09 0.36 15.30
C SER A 184 -2.53 -0.11 15.47
N GLY A 185 -2.81 -0.85 16.55
CA GLY A 185 -4.14 -1.40 16.83
C GLY A 185 -4.52 -2.61 15.98
N THR A 186 -5.77 -3.04 16.06
CA THR A 186 -6.28 -4.29 15.44
C THR A 186 -7.18 -4.05 14.22
N GLY A 187 -7.48 -2.80 13.89
CA GLY A 187 -8.23 -2.44 12.67
C GLY A 187 -7.40 -2.61 11.40
N SER A 188 -7.96 -2.24 10.25
CA SER A 188 -7.19 -2.14 9.00
C SER A 188 -6.09 -1.09 9.11
N CYS A 189 -4.94 -1.34 8.50
CA CYS A 189 -3.76 -0.49 8.55
C CYS A 189 -3.62 0.27 7.22
N THR A 190 -3.70 1.60 7.24
CA THR A 190 -3.51 2.41 6.04
C THR A 190 -2.12 3.03 6.04
N VAL A 191 -1.36 2.76 4.98
CA VAL A 191 0.03 3.17 4.79
C VAL A 191 0.13 4.14 3.62
N THR A 192 0.74 5.30 3.83
CA THR A 192 1.04 6.26 2.75
C THR A 192 2.53 6.17 2.39
N MET A 193 2.81 5.84 1.12
CA MET A 193 4.16 5.56 0.64
C MET A 193 4.93 6.84 0.33
N ASN A 194 5.68 7.36 1.30
CA ASN A 194 6.55 8.52 1.16
C ASN A 194 8.06 8.18 1.25
N ALA A 195 8.37 6.96 1.68
CA ALA A 195 9.68 6.34 1.83
C ALA A 195 9.50 4.82 1.83
N ALA A 196 10.60 4.05 1.82
CA ALA A 196 10.52 2.62 2.10
C ALA A 196 10.00 2.41 3.53
N GLN A 197 9.07 1.47 3.71
CA GLN A 197 8.41 1.23 4.99
C GLN A 197 8.32 -0.24 5.32
N ILE A 198 8.29 -0.54 6.62
CA ILE A 198 8.11 -1.88 7.16
C ILE A 198 6.90 -1.87 8.09
N VAL A 199 5.93 -2.73 7.82
CA VAL A 199 4.76 -2.96 8.66
C VAL A 199 4.75 -4.42 9.12
N THR A 200 4.57 -4.63 10.41
CA THR A 200 4.50 -5.95 11.02
C THR A 200 3.08 -6.24 11.50
N ALA A 201 2.54 -7.39 11.09
CA ALA A 201 1.32 -7.97 11.64
C ALA A 201 1.69 -8.95 12.76
N ASN A 202 1.15 -8.73 13.96
CA ASN A 202 1.44 -9.56 15.12
C ASN A 202 0.30 -10.57 15.34
N PHE A 203 0.66 -11.84 15.50
CA PHE A 203 -0.25 -12.94 15.74
C PHE A 203 0.16 -13.71 17.00
N ALA A 204 -0.83 -14.05 17.82
CA ALA A 204 -0.65 -14.92 18.98
C ALA A 204 -1.55 -16.16 18.83
N PRO A 205 -1.21 -17.31 19.44
CA PRO A 205 -2.13 -18.43 19.52
C PRO A 205 -3.43 -18.02 20.20
N ALA A 206 -4.56 -18.60 19.77
CA ALA A 206 -5.83 -18.44 20.47
C ALA A 206 -5.74 -19.05 21.87
N SER A 207 -6.43 -18.47 22.85
CA SER A 207 -6.47 -18.97 24.23
C SER A 207 -7.80 -19.65 24.51
N TYR A 208 -7.77 -20.84 25.10
CA TYR A 208 -8.95 -21.63 25.46
C TYR A 208 -8.94 -21.95 26.95
N SER A 209 -10.10 -21.84 27.58
CA SER A 209 -10.25 -22.19 28.99
C SER A 209 -10.57 -23.68 29.16
N LEU A 210 -9.75 -24.37 29.95
CA LEU A 210 -9.99 -25.75 30.37
C LEU A 210 -10.48 -25.73 31.82
N SER A 211 -11.67 -26.29 32.06
CA SER A 211 -12.28 -26.37 33.39
C SER A 211 -12.56 -27.81 33.79
N ILE A 212 -12.17 -28.16 35.01
CA ILE A 212 -12.27 -29.52 35.57
C ILE A 212 -13.36 -29.56 36.64
N ASN A 213 -14.35 -30.40 36.43
CA ASN A 213 -15.37 -30.70 37.43
C ASN A 213 -14.95 -31.94 38.23
N LYS A 214 -14.34 -31.71 39.40
CA LYS A 214 -13.91 -32.79 40.30
C LYS A 214 -15.09 -33.34 41.10
N SER A 215 -15.26 -34.66 41.06
CA SER A 215 -16.18 -35.39 41.95
C SER A 215 -15.37 -36.38 42.79
N GLY A 216 -15.58 -36.39 44.11
CA GLY A 216 -14.78 -37.15 45.07
C GLY A 216 -13.62 -36.37 45.71
N ASN A 217 -12.86 -37.05 46.57
CA ASN A 217 -11.76 -36.48 47.34
C ASN A 217 -10.39 -36.84 46.73
N GLY A 218 -9.39 -36.00 46.97
CA GLY A 218 -8.11 -35.99 46.25
C GLY A 218 -7.88 -34.73 45.44
N LEU A 219 -6.68 -34.64 44.86
CA LEU A 219 -6.19 -33.52 44.06
C LEU A 219 -6.14 -33.89 42.57
N ILE A 220 -6.49 -32.94 41.71
CA ILE A 220 -6.26 -33.00 40.26
C ILE A 220 -5.43 -31.78 39.87
N TYR A 221 -4.31 -31.97 39.18
CA TYR A 221 -3.44 -30.87 38.81
C TYR A 221 -2.78 -31.07 37.44
N SER A 222 -2.46 -29.97 36.77
CA SER A 222 -1.65 -29.99 35.54
C SER A 222 -0.16 -30.06 35.85
N ASP A 223 0.66 -30.52 34.90
CA ASP A 223 2.13 -30.54 35.05
C ASP A 223 2.72 -29.15 35.39
N ASP A 224 2.10 -28.08 34.88
CA ASP A 224 2.47 -26.68 35.15
C ASP A 224 1.75 -26.06 36.36
N TYR A 225 0.93 -26.85 37.06
CA TYR A 225 0.11 -26.46 38.22
C TYR A 225 -0.84 -25.27 38.00
N LYS A 226 -1.07 -24.83 36.76
CA LYS A 226 -2.08 -23.81 36.46
C LYS A 226 -3.49 -24.30 36.78
N ILE A 227 -3.74 -25.58 36.59
CA ILE A 227 -4.90 -26.27 37.16
C ILE A 227 -4.42 -26.96 38.43
N ASN A 228 -5.09 -26.65 39.55
CA ASN A 228 -4.91 -27.34 40.82
C ASN A 228 -6.25 -27.38 41.57
N CYS A 229 -7.00 -28.45 41.35
CA CYS A 229 -8.37 -28.65 41.80
C CYS A 229 -8.49 -28.98 43.30
N GLY A 230 -7.71 -28.28 44.14
CA GLY A 230 -8.00 -28.05 45.55
C GLY A 230 -8.52 -26.63 45.81
N SER A 231 -8.20 -25.67 44.94
CA SER A 231 -8.62 -24.27 45.02
C SER A 231 -8.90 -23.61 43.66
N THR A 232 -8.28 -24.08 42.57
CA THR A 232 -8.45 -23.51 41.22
C THR A 232 -8.58 -24.63 40.19
N CYS A 233 -9.81 -24.85 39.72
CA CYS A 233 -10.14 -25.96 38.83
C CYS A 233 -10.17 -25.58 37.34
N SER A 234 -9.78 -24.37 36.97
CA SER A 234 -9.82 -23.89 35.60
C SER A 234 -8.61 -23.03 35.28
N ALA A 235 -8.06 -23.16 34.07
CA ALA A 235 -7.02 -22.27 33.57
C ALA A 235 -7.09 -22.13 32.04
N ASP A 236 -6.49 -21.06 31.55
CA ASP A 236 -6.43 -20.76 30.12
C ASP A 236 -5.12 -21.28 29.52
N PHE A 237 -5.24 -21.92 28.35
CA PHE A 237 -4.13 -22.49 27.61
C PHE A 237 -4.16 -22.03 26.16
N ASN A 238 -2.98 -21.72 25.64
CA ASN A 238 -2.81 -21.40 24.22
C ASN A 238 -3.10 -22.64 23.36
N SER A 239 -3.67 -22.41 22.19
CA SER A 239 -3.93 -23.43 21.18
C SER A 239 -2.65 -24.20 20.83
N GLY A 240 -2.78 -25.52 20.66
CA GLY A 240 -1.68 -26.41 20.28
C GLY A 240 -0.74 -26.82 21.42
N ILE A 241 -0.99 -26.36 22.66
CA ILE A 241 -0.28 -26.87 23.85
C ILE A 241 -0.92 -28.15 24.32
N ILE A 242 -0.10 -29.17 24.60
CA ILE A 242 -0.57 -30.39 25.25
C ILE A 242 -0.66 -30.16 26.77
N VAL A 243 -1.84 -30.34 27.36
CA VAL A 243 -2.04 -30.26 28.81
C VAL A 243 -2.14 -31.67 29.39
N ASN A 244 -1.19 -32.05 30.25
CA ASN A 244 -1.29 -33.30 31.01
C ASN A 244 -1.88 -33.03 32.39
N LEU A 245 -2.88 -33.83 32.78
CA LEU A 245 -3.46 -33.81 34.12
C LEU A 245 -3.08 -35.07 34.89
N ASN A 246 -2.78 -34.89 36.16
CA ASN A 246 -2.45 -35.94 37.11
C ASN A 246 -3.44 -35.91 38.28
N THR A 247 -3.63 -37.05 38.93
CA THR A 247 -4.52 -37.17 40.11
C THR A 247 -3.81 -37.80 41.28
N THR A 248 -4.07 -37.29 42.48
CA THR A 248 -3.66 -37.90 43.75
C THR A 248 -4.90 -38.11 44.61
N PRO A 249 -5.51 -39.31 44.63
CA PRO A 249 -6.63 -39.62 45.51
C PRO A 249 -6.23 -39.48 46.98
N ASP A 250 -7.14 -38.96 47.81
CA ASP A 250 -6.94 -38.93 49.26
C ASP A 250 -7.00 -40.35 49.85
N ALA A 251 -6.49 -40.54 51.07
CA ALA A 251 -6.52 -41.83 51.75
C ALA A 251 -7.96 -42.38 51.83
N GLY A 252 -8.16 -43.62 51.36
CA GLY A 252 -9.46 -44.29 51.26
C GLY A 252 -10.23 -44.05 49.96
N TYR A 253 -9.69 -43.25 49.02
CA TYR A 253 -10.24 -43.02 47.69
C TYR A 253 -9.37 -43.67 46.62
N ILE A 254 -9.99 -44.10 45.52
CA ILE A 254 -9.31 -44.56 44.31
C ILE A 254 -9.75 -43.72 43.13
N PHE A 255 -8.84 -43.46 42.20
CA PHE A 255 -9.20 -42.82 40.94
C PHE A 255 -10.09 -43.77 40.13
N SER A 256 -11.29 -43.32 39.75
CA SER A 256 -12.23 -44.15 38.98
C SER A 256 -11.97 -44.03 37.48
N ASN A 257 -12.21 -42.86 36.91
CA ASN A 257 -12.15 -42.62 35.48
C ASN A 257 -12.20 -41.11 35.20
N TRP A 258 -11.79 -40.77 33.98
CA TRP A 258 -12.15 -39.48 33.38
C TRP A 258 -13.43 -39.61 32.53
N SER A 259 -14.13 -38.50 32.28
CA SER A 259 -15.35 -38.44 31.47
C SER A 259 -15.34 -37.24 30.51
N ASN A 260 -16.28 -37.18 29.55
CA ASN A 260 -16.45 -36.08 28.58
C ASN A 260 -15.18 -35.76 27.76
N GLY A 261 -14.71 -36.73 26.97
CA GLY A 261 -13.59 -36.54 26.02
C GLY A 261 -12.21 -36.88 26.57
N CYS A 262 -12.13 -37.29 27.82
CA CYS A 262 -10.90 -37.73 28.47
C CYS A 262 -10.80 -39.27 28.41
N THR A 263 -9.82 -39.84 27.71
CA THR A 263 -9.57 -41.29 27.70
C THR A 263 -8.13 -41.59 28.10
N GLY A 264 -7.93 -42.37 29.17
CA GLY A 264 -6.61 -42.74 29.70
C GLY A 264 -6.68 -43.19 31.17
N SER A 265 -5.58 -43.76 31.69
CA SER A 265 -5.42 -44.08 33.11
C SER A 265 -5.26 -42.80 33.95
N ALA A 266 -4.64 -42.82 35.14
CA ALA A 266 -4.49 -41.65 36.04
C ALA A 266 -3.78 -40.41 35.44
N ARG A 267 -3.39 -40.44 34.15
CA ARG A 267 -2.87 -39.33 33.35
C ARG A 267 -3.64 -39.23 32.02
N VAL A 268 -4.11 -38.04 31.66
CA VAL A 268 -4.78 -37.73 30.38
C VAL A 268 -4.16 -36.49 29.73
N GLN A 269 -4.13 -36.48 28.40
CA GLN A 269 -3.58 -35.40 27.56
C GLN A 269 -4.69 -34.72 26.75
N PHE A 270 -4.58 -33.40 26.55
CA PHE A 270 -5.44 -32.56 25.70
C PHE A 270 -4.59 -31.72 24.77
#